data_AF-A0A7C4BYY8-F1
#
_entry.id   AF-A0A7C4BYY8-F1
#
_cell.length_a   1.000
_cell.length_b   1.000
_cell.length_c   1.000
_cell.angle_alpha   90.00
_cell.angle_beta   90.00
_cell.angle_gamma   90.00
#
_symmetry.space_group_name_H-M   'P 1'
#
loop_
_entity.id
_entity.type
_entity.pdbx_description
1 polymer ?
#
loop_
_entity_poly.entity_id
_entity_poly.type
_entity_poly.pdbx_seq_one_letter_code
_entity_poly.pdbx_strand_id
1 'polypeptide(L)'
;MPDTTRRAFLSSGFALLAPAGPFGLAWERRPAGYAGPLRFLHIHGNETTARQALEQLLPELPGSAVFVPGLDRLVTIAGARIDPNRLWSREGAEKSLRRYNPPALDPGPVLDLLDRDRESFLEELIPPSGGLLVTLHNNGPAYSIDTEAPLSDKVHRPQPDLPRNFFLFTNERDFDLAAEGPYNAVLQASLKGEEDGSLSRLCAARGVRYANLECALGDLEGQKERLRWLMRVMPRTRIPGYTAHAHGIWTLDDGVITGVSDHSRPGPGYLLTDEEYTDFRLELDFWISKGGNSGVYVRQPLRKFSIRGDERAAQRPTDGHEIQIDYNDPKNYTGAVYNFAKPSKVVGGEDRWNHYEIECAGTRVIVKTNGELVNDFREVRSPRGAVGFQVHGQKPHRDVVRFRHIVIRRT
;
A
#
# COMPACT_ATOMS: atom_id res chain seq x y z
N MET A 1 62.08 -13.83 -9.37
CA MET A 1 61.36 -13.92 -10.66
C MET A 1 61.10 -15.39 -10.95
N PRO A 2 59.90 -15.74 -11.41
CA PRO A 2 59.13 -16.83 -10.80
C PRO A 2 59.04 -18.07 -11.68
N ASP A 3 58.78 -19.24 -11.09
CA ASP A 3 58.09 -20.30 -11.83
C ASP A 3 57.20 -21.18 -10.94
N THR A 4 55.91 -21.14 -11.29
CA THR A 4 54.89 -22.20 -11.28
C THR A 4 54.49 -22.94 -9.97
N THR A 5 53.53 -22.32 -9.28
CA THR A 5 52.22 -22.89 -8.85
C THR A 5 52.11 -24.38 -8.51
N ARG A 6 52.12 -24.68 -7.21
CA ARG A 6 51.40 -25.83 -6.63
C ARG A 6 50.01 -25.39 -6.14
N ARG A 7 48.97 -25.73 -6.89
CA ARG A 7 47.62 -26.18 -6.44
C ARG A 7 46.62 -26.01 -7.58
N ALA A 8 46.64 -26.98 -8.49
CA ALA A 8 45.45 -27.35 -9.25
C ALA A 8 45.02 -28.71 -8.72
N PHE A 9 44.03 -28.76 -7.82
CA PHE A 9 43.14 -29.90 -7.61
C PHE A 9 42.04 -29.48 -6.62
N LEU A 10 40.80 -29.87 -6.94
CA LEU A 10 39.51 -29.55 -6.31
C LEU A 10 38.72 -28.38 -6.92
N SER A 11 38.42 -28.50 -8.22
CA SER A 11 37.17 -28.00 -8.81
C SER A 11 36.18 -29.16 -8.94
N SER A 12 35.66 -29.64 -7.82
CA SER A 12 34.40 -30.38 -7.78
C SER A 12 33.39 -29.46 -7.11
N GLY A 13 32.64 -28.75 -7.95
CA GLY A 13 31.61 -27.82 -7.53
C GLY A 13 30.51 -28.53 -6.74
N PHE A 14 30.61 -28.50 -5.43
CA PHE A 14 29.41 -28.32 -4.62
C PHE A 14 29.04 -26.85 -4.73
N ALA A 15 28.19 -26.52 -5.71
CA ALA A 15 27.36 -25.34 -5.55
C ALA A 15 26.62 -25.54 -4.23
N LEU A 16 26.95 -24.74 -3.21
CA LEU A 16 26.05 -24.58 -2.08
C LEU A 16 24.73 -24.11 -2.70
N LEU A 17 23.77 -25.03 -2.85
CA LEU A 17 22.39 -24.71 -3.18
C LEU A 17 21.98 -23.66 -2.15
N ALA A 18 21.69 -22.45 -2.62
CA ALA A 18 21.04 -21.46 -1.77
C ALA A 18 19.86 -22.17 -1.09
N PRO A 19 19.65 -21.97 0.22
CA PRO A 19 18.55 -22.63 0.91
C PRO A 19 17.27 -22.34 0.14
N ALA A 20 16.55 -23.40 -0.19
CA ALA A 20 15.31 -23.29 -0.93
C ALA A 20 14.36 -22.39 -0.14
N GLY A 21 13.80 -21.36 -0.78
CA GLY A 21 12.88 -20.43 -0.15
C GLY A 21 11.51 -21.08 0.12
N PRO A 22 10.47 -20.28 0.42
CA PRO A 22 9.13 -20.80 0.68
C PRO A 22 8.67 -21.83 -0.37
N PHE A 23 8.11 -22.94 0.11
CA PHE A 23 7.70 -24.11 -0.67
C PHE A 23 8.85 -24.85 -1.37
N GLY A 24 10.09 -24.63 -0.94
CA GLY A 24 11.26 -25.17 -1.62
C GLY A 24 11.58 -24.47 -2.95
N LEU A 25 11.03 -23.28 -3.20
CA LEU A 25 11.23 -22.51 -4.43
C LEU A 25 12.20 -21.34 -4.21
N ALA A 26 13.05 -21.10 -5.21
CA ALA A 26 13.98 -19.97 -5.23
C ALA A 26 13.28 -18.68 -5.72
N TRP A 27 12.31 -18.18 -4.96
CA TRP A 27 11.61 -16.93 -5.27
C TRP A 27 12.58 -15.76 -5.44
N GLU A 28 12.44 -15.06 -6.55
CA GLU A 28 13.23 -13.87 -6.83
C GLU A 28 12.57 -12.65 -6.18
N ARG A 29 13.31 -11.95 -5.33
CA ARG A 29 12.85 -10.76 -4.62
C ARG A 29 13.59 -9.55 -5.16
N ARG A 30 12.84 -8.51 -5.52
CA ARG A 30 13.42 -7.27 -6.01
C ARG A 30 12.82 -6.08 -5.26
N PRO A 31 13.64 -5.20 -4.66
CA PRO A 31 13.14 -3.93 -4.16
C PRO A 31 12.64 -3.09 -5.35
N ALA A 32 11.58 -2.31 -5.13
CA ALA A 32 11.20 -1.28 -6.07
C ALA A 32 12.13 -0.07 -5.96
N GLY A 33 12.00 0.90 -6.86
CA GLY A 33 12.85 2.09 -6.86
C GLY A 33 12.78 2.91 -5.57
N TYR A 34 11.67 2.79 -4.83
CA TYR A 34 11.44 3.50 -3.58
C TYR A 34 10.88 2.56 -2.52
N ALA A 35 11.19 2.79 -1.24
CA ALA A 35 10.52 2.09 -0.15
C ALA A 35 9.03 2.45 -0.13
N GLY A 36 8.16 1.47 0.13
CA GLY A 36 6.72 1.73 0.18
C GLY A 36 5.88 0.52 0.53
N PRO A 37 4.56 0.73 0.71
CA PRO A 37 3.64 -0.28 1.18
C PRO A 37 3.08 -1.16 0.07
N LEU A 38 3.45 -0.95 -1.21
CA LEU A 38 2.97 -1.83 -2.27
C LEU A 38 3.76 -3.13 -2.28
N ARG A 39 3.08 -4.20 -2.66
CA ARG A 39 3.67 -5.50 -2.93
C ARG A 39 3.24 -5.92 -4.32
N PHE A 40 4.18 -6.43 -5.10
CA PHE A 40 3.91 -6.96 -6.44
C PHE A 40 4.24 -8.44 -6.47
N LEU A 41 3.42 -9.23 -7.17
CA LEU A 41 3.66 -10.65 -7.37
C LEU A 41 3.48 -11.01 -8.84
N HIS A 42 4.50 -11.66 -9.41
CA HIS A 42 4.43 -12.34 -10.69
C HIS A 42 4.51 -13.84 -10.45
N ILE A 43 3.42 -14.55 -10.72
CA ILE A 43 3.22 -15.91 -10.19
C ILE A 43 3.38 -17.02 -11.24
N HIS A 44 3.39 -16.72 -12.55
CA HIS A 44 3.59 -17.73 -13.61
C HIS A 44 4.80 -17.42 -14.48
N GLY A 45 5.76 -18.34 -14.57
CA GLY A 45 7.03 -18.12 -15.28
C GLY A 45 6.87 -17.88 -16.79
N ASN A 46 5.84 -18.46 -17.39
CA ASN A 46 5.57 -18.32 -18.84
C ASN A 46 4.81 -17.05 -19.21
N GLU A 47 4.34 -16.26 -18.24
CA GLU A 47 3.67 -14.97 -18.46
C GLU A 47 4.72 -13.86 -18.62
N THR A 48 5.51 -13.95 -19.69
CA THR A 48 6.71 -13.14 -19.92
C THR A 48 6.41 -11.66 -20.14
N THR A 49 5.26 -11.32 -20.72
CA THR A 49 4.84 -9.92 -20.90
C THR A 49 4.59 -9.23 -19.56
N ALA A 50 3.91 -9.92 -18.63
CA ALA A 50 3.64 -9.45 -17.28
C ALA A 50 4.93 -9.27 -16.48
N ARG A 51 5.85 -10.24 -16.59
CA ARG A 51 7.18 -10.13 -16.01
C ARG A 51 7.91 -8.90 -16.53
N GLN A 52 8.04 -8.76 -17.85
CA GLN A 52 8.74 -7.63 -18.48
C GLN A 52 8.12 -6.29 -18.11
N ALA A 53 6.79 -6.19 -18.10
CA ALA A 53 6.08 -4.98 -17.70
C ALA A 53 6.42 -4.57 -16.27
N LEU A 54 6.37 -5.53 -15.32
CA LEU A 54 6.71 -5.27 -13.93
C LEU A 54 8.18 -4.91 -13.78
N GLU A 55 9.09 -5.67 -14.39
CA GLU A 55 10.54 -5.41 -14.30
C GLU A 55 10.93 -4.02 -14.82
N GLN A 56 10.34 -3.57 -15.93
CA GLN A 56 10.63 -2.24 -16.50
C GLN A 56 10.08 -1.10 -15.64
N LEU A 57 8.94 -1.30 -14.97
CA LEU A 57 8.30 -0.28 -14.15
C LEU A 57 8.77 -0.28 -12.70
N LEU A 58 9.32 -1.39 -12.22
CA LEU A 58 9.73 -1.55 -10.83
C LEU A 58 10.64 -0.40 -10.30
N PRO A 59 11.60 0.15 -11.08
CA PRO A 59 12.39 1.31 -10.67
C PRO A 59 11.58 2.61 -10.48
N GLU A 60 10.38 2.71 -11.05
CA GLU A 60 9.48 3.86 -10.90
C GLU A 60 8.48 3.68 -9.72
N LEU A 61 8.40 2.48 -9.15
CA LEU A 61 7.35 2.10 -8.19
C LEU A 61 7.84 2.12 -6.73
N PRO A 62 6.92 2.36 -5.77
CA PRO A 62 7.21 2.26 -4.34
C PRO A 62 6.88 0.85 -3.82
N GLY A 63 7.79 0.16 -3.12
CA GLY A 63 7.54 -1.14 -2.51
C GLY A 63 8.53 -2.23 -2.91
N SER A 64 8.03 -3.44 -3.14
CA SER A 64 8.85 -4.60 -3.55
C SER A 64 8.05 -5.56 -4.42
N ALA A 65 8.77 -6.36 -5.22
CA ALA A 65 8.21 -7.37 -6.10
C ALA A 65 8.81 -8.75 -5.79
N VAL A 66 7.96 -9.77 -5.89
CA VAL A 66 8.33 -11.19 -5.81
C VAL A 66 7.97 -11.85 -7.13
N PHE A 67 8.89 -12.64 -7.67
CA PHE A 67 8.73 -13.36 -8.93
C PHE A 67 8.90 -14.85 -8.69
N VAL A 68 8.00 -15.63 -9.28
CA VAL A 68 8.14 -17.09 -9.36
C VAL A 68 9.42 -17.45 -10.13
N PRO A 69 10.17 -18.48 -9.72
CA PRO A 69 11.33 -18.94 -10.48
C PRO A 69 10.93 -19.67 -11.76
N GLY A 70 11.83 -19.65 -12.74
CA GLY A 70 11.68 -20.40 -13.99
C GLY A 70 10.81 -19.70 -15.04
N LEU A 71 10.62 -20.39 -16.18
CA LEU A 71 9.90 -19.87 -17.35
C LEU A 71 8.64 -20.70 -17.67
N ASP A 72 8.34 -21.70 -16.85
CA ASP A 72 7.21 -22.62 -17.08
C ASP A 72 5.92 -22.10 -16.42
N ARG A 73 4.78 -22.62 -16.90
CA ARG A 73 3.46 -22.37 -16.29
C ARG A 73 3.35 -22.99 -14.90
N LEU A 74 3.94 -24.16 -14.71
CA LEU A 74 3.87 -24.94 -13.48
C LEU A 74 5.23 -24.91 -12.79
N VAL A 75 5.21 -25.01 -11.47
CA VAL A 75 6.40 -25.15 -10.64
C VAL A 75 6.53 -26.59 -10.15
N THR A 76 7.74 -26.99 -9.78
CA THR A 76 8.02 -28.28 -9.17
C THR A 76 8.29 -28.09 -7.69
N ILE A 77 7.44 -28.67 -6.84
CA ILE A 77 7.55 -28.62 -5.37
C ILE A 77 7.61 -30.05 -4.85
N ALA A 78 8.70 -30.38 -4.15
CA ALA A 78 8.96 -31.74 -3.66
C ALA A 78 8.78 -32.83 -4.74
N GLY A 79 9.17 -32.54 -5.99
CA GLY A 79 9.08 -33.45 -7.13
C GLY A 79 7.71 -33.50 -7.83
N ALA A 80 6.69 -32.81 -7.32
CA ALA A 80 5.36 -32.74 -7.93
C ALA A 80 5.15 -31.43 -8.69
N ARG A 81 4.45 -31.49 -9.82
CA ARG A 81 4.06 -30.33 -10.63
C ARG A 81 2.79 -29.70 -10.09
N ILE A 82 2.80 -28.38 -9.92
CA ILE A 82 1.65 -27.65 -9.37
C ILE A 82 1.55 -26.27 -10.03
N ASP A 83 0.33 -25.78 -10.24
CA ASP A 83 0.10 -24.41 -10.69
C ASP A 83 0.34 -23.48 -9.48
N PRO A 84 1.27 -22.52 -9.58
CA PRO A 84 1.66 -21.66 -8.46
C PRO A 84 0.54 -20.72 -8.01
N ASN A 85 -0.50 -20.48 -8.82
CA ASN A 85 -1.72 -19.78 -8.38
C ASN A 85 -2.77 -20.73 -7.76
N ARG A 86 -2.35 -21.91 -7.30
CA ARG A 86 -3.18 -22.86 -6.54
C ARG A 86 -2.64 -23.10 -5.12
N LEU A 87 -1.51 -22.47 -4.78
CA LEU A 87 -0.80 -22.67 -3.52
C LEU A 87 -1.53 -22.07 -2.30
N TRP A 88 -2.55 -21.25 -2.52
CA TRP A 88 -3.14 -20.38 -1.51
C TRP A 88 -4.24 -21.04 -0.68
N SER A 89 -4.63 -22.27 -1.00
CA SER A 89 -5.43 -23.13 -0.14
C SER A 89 -5.03 -24.60 -0.29
N ARG A 90 -5.24 -25.40 0.76
CA ARG A 90 -4.96 -26.84 0.71
C ARG A 90 -5.81 -27.53 -0.35
N GLU A 91 -7.10 -27.18 -0.43
CA GLU A 91 -8.04 -27.74 -1.41
C GLU A 91 -7.64 -27.42 -2.86
N GLY A 92 -7.31 -26.16 -3.16
CA GLY A 92 -6.88 -25.78 -4.51
C GLY A 92 -5.55 -26.43 -4.90
N ALA A 93 -4.61 -26.52 -3.96
CA ALA A 93 -3.35 -27.20 -4.17
C ALA A 93 -3.56 -28.69 -4.46
N GLU A 94 -4.46 -29.36 -3.72
CA GLU A 94 -4.78 -30.77 -3.94
C GLU A 94 -5.40 -31.00 -5.32
N LYS A 95 -6.40 -30.17 -5.71
CA LYS A 95 -7.01 -30.22 -7.05
C LYS A 95 -5.94 -30.05 -8.14
N SER A 96 -4.99 -29.14 -7.96
CA SER A 96 -3.89 -28.92 -8.90
C SER A 96 -2.93 -30.12 -8.97
N LEU A 97 -2.55 -30.70 -7.84
CA LEU A 97 -1.66 -31.86 -7.79
C LEU A 97 -2.29 -33.05 -8.51
N ARG A 98 -3.57 -33.33 -8.26
CA ARG A 98 -4.32 -34.40 -8.93
C ARG A 98 -4.44 -34.18 -10.44
N ARG A 99 -4.52 -32.92 -10.88
CA ARG A 99 -4.65 -32.57 -12.32
C ARG A 99 -3.35 -32.76 -13.11
N TYR A 100 -2.21 -32.41 -12.53
CA TYR A 100 -0.94 -32.28 -13.28
C TYR A 100 0.08 -33.37 -13.00
N ASN A 101 -0.25 -34.35 -12.16
CA ASN A 101 0.63 -35.45 -11.80
C ASN A 101 -0.06 -36.81 -12.02
N PRO A 102 0.71 -37.92 -12.07
CA PRO A 102 0.15 -39.25 -12.19
C PRO A 102 -0.85 -39.55 -11.05
N PRO A 103 -1.92 -40.34 -11.31
CA PRO A 103 -2.90 -40.71 -10.29
C PRO A 103 -2.32 -41.41 -9.05
N ALA A 104 -1.13 -42.01 -9.17
CA ALA A 104 -0.43 -42.69 -8.09
C ALA A 104 0.33 -41.74 -7.14
N LEU A 105 0.45 -40.45 -7.46
CA LEU A 105 1.07 -39.48 -6.56
C LEU A 105 0.23 -39.33 -5.29
N ASP A 106 0.84 -39.55 -4.13
CA ASP A 106 0.27 -39.13 -2.84
C ASP A 106 0.51 -37.60 -2.65
N PRO A 107 -0.55 -36.77 -2.63
CA PRO A 107 -0.38 -35.32 -2.47
C PRO A 107 -0.03 -34.92 -1.03
N GLY A 108 -0.23 -35.79 -0.04
CA GLY A 108 -0.11 -35.46 1.39
C GLY A 108 1.19 -34.74 1.77
N PRO A 109 2.37 -35.31 1.47
CA PRO A 109 3.65 -34.68 1.80
C PRO A 109 3.87 -33.30 1.17
N VAL A 110 3.36 -33.10 -0.05
CA VAL A 110 3.45 -31.80 -0.74
C VAL A 110 2.51 -30.80 -0.07
N LEU A 111 1.28 -31.19 0.23
CA LEU A 111 0.31 -30.33 0.91
C LEU A 111 0.77 -29.90 2.29
N ASP A 112 1.41 -30.79 3.05
CA ASP A 112 1.94 -30.46 4.38
C ASP A 112 3.12 -29.48 4.31
N LEU A 113 3.97 -29.60 3.28
CA LEU A 113 4.99 -28.61 2.96
C LEU A 113 4.37 -27.24 2.63
N LEU A 114 3.33 -27.22 1.82
CA LEU A 114 2.63 -25.98 1.47
C LEU A 114 2.00 -25.33 2.70
N ASP A 115 1.32 -26.10 3.55
CA ASP A 115 0.66 -25.58 4.75
C ASP A 115 1.65 -25.01 5.76
N ARG A 116 2.80 -25.66 5.94
CA ARG A 116 3.87 -25.18 6.82
C ARG A 116 4.42 -23.83 6.37
N ASP A 117 4.63 -23.64 5.07
CA ASP A 117 5.33 -22.46 4.54
C ASP A 117 4.39 -21.31 4.16
N ARG A 118 3.07 -21.56 4.05
CA ARG A 118 2.12 -20.58 3.49
C ARG A 118 2.03 -19.30 4.31
N GLU A 119 1.85 -19.40 5.63
CA GLU A 119 1.61 -18.22 6.46
C GLU A 119 2.82 -17.28 6.49
N SER A 120 4.03 -17.82 6.69
CA SER A 120 5.26 -17.01 6.68
C SER A 120 5.52 -16.35 5.33
N PHE A 121 5.16 -17.02 4.23
CA PHE A 121 5.27 -16.40 2.91
C PHE A 121 4.19 -15.34 2.66
N LEU A 122 2.98 -15.54 3.18
CA LEU A 122 1.93 -14.54 3.13
C LEU A 122 2.26 -13.30 3.96
N GLU A 123 2.95 -13.43 5.09
CA GLU A 123 3.47 -12.29 5.86
C GLU A 123 4.48 -11.45 5.05
N GLU A 124 5.22 -12.08 4.14
CA GLU A 124 6.14 -11.38 3.23
C GLU A 124 5.39 -10.69 2.07
N LEU A 125 4.43 -11.40 1.47
CA LEU A 125 3.71 -10.97 0.28
C LEU A 125 2.60 -9.95 0.56
N ILE A 126 1.87 -10.12 1.66
CA ILE A 126 0.78 -9.23 2.03
C ILE A 126 1.39 -7.95 2.59
N PRO A 127 1.03 -6.78 2.04
CA PRO A 127 1.54 -5.52 2.55
C PRO A 127 1.01 -5.24 3.97
N PRO A 128 1.65 -4.32 4.72
CA PRO A 128 1.09 -3.82 5.98
C PRO A 128 -0.35 -3.31 5.81
N SER A 129 -1.08 -3.20 6.93
CA SER A 129 -2.52 -2.90 6.91
C SER A 129 -2.89 -1.72 6.01
N GLY A 130 -3.86 -1.96 5.12
CA GLY A 130 -4.33 -1.00 4.13
C GLY A 130 -3.49 -0.90 2.86
N GLY A 131 -2.28 -1.45 2.83
CA GLY A 131 -1.43 -1.50 1.65
C GLY A 131 -2.04 -2.35 0.53
N LEU A 132 -1.57 -2.16 -0.70
CA LEU A 132 -2.11 -2.83 -1.89
C LEU A 132 -1.16 -3.91 -2.41
N LEU A 133 -1.67 -5.14 -2.52
CA LEU A 133 -1.03 -6.24 -3.23
C LEU A 133 -1.48 -6.24 -4.69
N VAL A 134 -0.54 -6.24 -5.63
CA VAL A 134 -0.82 -6.23 -7.07
C VAL A 134 -0.19 -7.45 -7.74
N THR A 135 -1.01 -8.26 -8.41
CA THR A 135 -0.48 -9.28 -9.32
C THR A 135 -0.60 -8.85 -10.77
N LEU A 136 0.35 -9.28 -11.59
CA LEU A 136 0.29 -9.10 -13.03
C LEU A 136 0.26 -10.46 -13.70
N HIS A 137 -0.69 -10.61 -14.61
CA HIS A 137 -0.90 -11.85 -15.34
C HIS A 137 -0.98 -11.62 -16.84
N ASN A 138 -0.66 -12.68 -17.58
CA ASN A 138 -1.05 -12.78 -18.98
C ASN A 138 -1.95 -13.98 -19.21
N ASN A 139 -3.11 -13.74 -19.80
CA ASN A 139 -4.09 -14.78 -20.05
C ASN A 139 -4.07 -15.27 -21.50
N GLY A 140 -4.62 -16.48 -21.72
CA GLY A 140 -4.93 -17.04 -23.03
C GLY A 140 -6.34 -16.69 -23.50
N PRO A 141 -6.75 -17.13 -24.71
CA PRO A 141 -8.06 -16.79 -25.28
C PRO A 141 -9.27 -17.38 -24.53
N ALA A 142 -9.05 -18.42 -23.71
CA ALA A 142 -10.11 -19.07 -22.94
C ALA A 142 -10.47 -18.34 -21.63
N TYR A 143 -9.78 -17.26 -21.29
CA TYR A 143 -9.94 -16.54 -20.02
C TYR A 143 -10.15 -15.05 -20.28
N SER A 144 -11.17 -14.47 -19.64
CA SER A 144 -11.55 -13.07 -19.86
C SER A 144 -12.46 -12.55 -18.75
N ILE A 145 -12.86 -11.28 -18.81
CA ILE A 145 -13.87 -10.73 -17.92
C ILE A 145 -15.21 -11.49 -18.01
N ASP A 146 -15.53 -12.12 -19.15
CA ASP A 146 -16.75 -12.91 -19.30
C ASP A 146 -16.75 -14.18 -18.44
N THR A 147 -15.57 -14.75 -18.17
CA THR A 147 -15.45 -15.91 -17.27
C THR A 147 -15.49 -15.50 -15.80
N GLU A 148 -15.05 -14.27 -15.48
CA GLU A 148 -14.98 -13.76 -14.10
C GLU A 148 -16.26 -13.07 -13.64
N ALA A 149 -16.97 -12.37 -14.52
CA ALA A 149 -18.17 -11.62 -14.19
C ALA A 149 -19.24 -12.42 -13.42
N PRO A 150 -19.54 -13.70 -13.75
CA PRO A 150 -20.48 -14.52 -12.98
C PRO A 150 -20.04 -14.79 -11.53
N LEU A 151 -18.74 -14.73 -11.26
CA LEU A 151 -18.13 -14.94 -9.96
C LEU A 151 -17.96 -13.62 -9.18
N SER A 152 -18.42 -12.50 -9.74
CA SER A 152 -18.16 -11.16 -9.22
C SER A 152 -19.39 -10.51 -8.58
N ASP A 153 -19.14 -9.58 -7.67
CA ASP A 153 -20.14 -8.74 -7.00
C ASP A 153 -20.55 -7.56 -7.85
N LYS A 154 -19.58 -6.95 -8.54
CA LYS A 154 -19.77 -5.82 -9.44
C LYS A 154 -18.92 -6.01 -10.69
N VAL A 155 -19.38 -5.42 -11.79
CA VAL A 155 -18.70 -5.45 -13.09
C VAL A 155 -18.76 -4.05 -13.68
N HIS A 156 -17.60 -3.55 -14.14
CA HIS A 156 -17.46 -2.34 -14.92
C HIS A 156 -16.87 -2.71 -16.28
N ARG A 157 -17.54 -2.37 -17.38
CA ARG A 157 -17.16 -2.83 -18.72
C ARG A 157 -17.20 -1.72 -19.78
N PRO A 158 -16.35 -0.69 -19.68
CA PRO A 158 -16.27 0.39 -20.67
C PRO A 158 -15.56 -0.04 -21.96
N GLN A 159 -14.83 -1.17 -21.98
CA GLN A 159 -14.09 -1.69 -23.13
C GLN A 159 -14.56 -3.10 -23.50
N PRO A 160 -15.82 -3.29 -23.95
CA PRO A 160 -16.36 -4.62 -24.24
C PRO A 160 -15.56 -5.39 -25.29
N ASP A 161 -14.91 -4.69 -26.22
CA ASP A 161 -14.07 -5.27 -27.29
C ASP A 161 -12.70 -5.77 -26.82
N LEU A 162 -12.32 -5.49 -25.56
CA LEU A 162 -11.07 -5.93 -24.94
C LEU A 162 -11.33 -6.83 -23.73
N PRO A 163 -12.08 -7.94 -23.85
CA PRO A 163 -12.54 -8.72 -22.71
C PRO A 163 -11.40 -9.38 -21.93
N ARG A 164 -10.23 -9.57 -22.54
CA ARG A 164 -9.04 -10.16 -21.93
C ARG A 164 -8.20 -9.18 -21.12
N ASN A 165 -8.50 -7.89 -21.21
CA ASN A 165 -7.79 -6.84 -20.49
C ASN A 165 -8.72 -6.27 -19.43
N PHE A 166 -8.48 -6.60 -18.17
CA PHE A 166 -9.33 -6.16 -17.07
C PHE A 166 -8.58 -6.20 -15.74
N PHE A 167 -9.16 -5.54 -14.75
CA PHE A 167 -8.73 -5.64 -13.36
C PHE A 167 -9.71 -6.50 -12.56
N LEU A 168 -9.20 -7.24 -11.58
CA LEU A 168 -10.01 -7.85 -10.52
C LEU A 168 -9.59 -7.23 -9.20
N PHE A 169 -10.57 -6.77 -8.42
CA PHE A 169 -10.36 -6.20 -7.09
C PHE A 169 -11.05 -7.01 -6.01
N THR A 170 -10.49 -7.03 -4.80
CA THR A 170 -11.15 -7.61 -3.61
C THR A 170 -11.76 -6.55 -2.69
N ASN A 171 -11.42 -5.28 -2.91
CA ASN A 171 -11.90 -4.15 -2.10
C ASN A 171 -12.88 -3.30 -2.90
N GLU A 172 -14.09 -3.10 -2.35
CA GLU A 172 -15.16 -2.37 -3.02
C GLU A 172 -14.78 -0.91 -3.33
N ARG A 173 -14.14 -0.20 -2.40
CA ARG A 173 -13.74 1.20 -2.63
C ARG A 173 -12.66 1.33 -3.71
N ASP A 174 -11.83 0.30 -3.92
CA ASP A 174 -10.87 0.28 -5.02
C ASP A 174 -11.53 0.01 -6.35
N PHE A 175 -12.48 -0.93 -6.37
CA PHE A 175 -13.30 -1.16 -7.54
C PHE A 175 -14.04 0.11 -7.94
N ASP A 176 -14.69 0.80 -7.00
CA ASP A 176 -15.46 2.01 -7.29
C ASP A 176 -14.56 3.12 -7.89
N LEU A 177 -13.34 3.30 -7.36
CA LEU A 177 -12.34 4.20 -7.97
C LEU A 177 -11.93 3.75 -9.37
N ALA A 178 -11.75 2.44 -9.58
CA ALA A 178 -11.40 1.92 -10.88
C ALA A 178 -12.55 2.06 -11.90
N ALA A 179 -13.80 1.99 -11.43
CA ALA A 179 -15.01 2.09 -12.23
C ALA A 179 -15.28 3.50 -12.76
N GLU A 180 -14.64 4.53 -12.19
CA GLU A 180 -14.59 5.88 -12.80
C GLU A 180 -13.62 5.94 -14.00
N GLY A 181 -12.81 4.89 -14.18
CA GLY A 181 -11.77 4.79 -15.19
C GLY A 181 -12.20 4.16 -16.51
N PRO A 182 -11.25 4.10 -17.48
CA PRO A 182 -11.52 3.61 -18.83
C PRO A 182 -11.39 2.09 -18.97
N TYR A 183 -11.00 1.35 -17.91
CA TYR A 183 -10.65 -0.07 -18.01
C TYR A 183 -11.76 -0.97 -17.47
N ASN A 184 -11.90 -2.15 -18.09
CA ASN A 184 -12.74 -3.21 -17.56
C ASN A 184 -12.28 -3.60 -16.15
N ALA A 185 -13.23 -3.82 -15.25
CA ALA A 185 -12.94 -4.24 -13.89
C ALA A 185 -14.05 -5.14 -13.34
N VAL A 186 -13.68 -6.02 -12.41
CA VAL A 186 -14.63 -6.79 -11.60
C VAL A 186 -14.28 -6.68 -10.13
N LEU A 187 -15.30 -6.78 -9.27
CA LEU A 187 -15.16 -6.89 -7.82
C LEU A 187 -15.44 -8.34 -7.41
N GLN A 188 -14.51 -8.97 -6.71
CA GLN A 188 -14.68 -10.26 -6.03
C GLN A 188 -14.38 -10.08 -4.54
N ALA A 189 -15.29 -9.39 -3.85
CA ALA A 189 -15.23 -9.22 -2.39
C ALA A 189 -15.93 -10.37 -1.66
N SER A 190 -16.94 -10.99 -2.28
CA SER A 190 -17.60 -12.19 -1.76
C SER A 190 -17.04 -13.46 -2.41
N LEU A 191 -16.92 -14.53 -1.61
CA LEU A 191 -16.39 -15.83 -2.04
C LEU A 191 -17.44 -16.62 -2.85
N LYS A 192 -17.76 -16.15 -4.07
CA LYS A 192 -18.64 -16.88 -5.00
C LYS A 192 -17.88 -17.99 -5.71
N GLY A 193 -18.58 -19.08 -6.06
CA GLY A 193 -17.99 -20.23 -6.73
C GLY A 193 -17.14 -21.12 -5.82
N GLU A 194 -16.60 -22.19 -6.40
CA GLU A 194 -15.80 -23.18 -5.67
C GLU A 194 -14.43 -22.63 -5.22
N GLU A 195 -13.93 -23.20 -4.12
CA GLU A 195 -12.56 -22.97 -3.70
C GLU A 195 -11.58 -23.57 -4.72
N ASP A 196 -10.71 -22.70 -5.25
CA ASP A 196 -9.78 -23.02 -6.33
C ASP A 196 -8.31 -22.75 -5.98
N GLY A 197 -8.02 -22.29 -4.76
CA GLY A 197 -6.68 -21.99 -4.27
C GLY A 197 -5.99 -20.79 -4.91
N SER A 198 -6.74 -19.92 -5.60
CA SER A 198 -6.21 -18.66 -6.14
C SER A 198 -5.93 -17.62 -5.07
N LEU A 199 -4.97 -16.74 -5.36
CA LEU A 199 -4.60 -15.67 -4.43
C LEU A 199 -5.75 -14.67 -4.25
N SER A 200 -6.53 -14.40 -5.30
CA SER A 200 -7.70 -13.52 -5.23
C SER A 200 -8.70 -14.00 -4.18
N ARG A 201 -8.98 -15.31 -4.12
CA ARG A 201 -9.87 -15.90 -3.11
C ARG A 201 -9.32 -15.75 -1.70
N LEU A 202 -8.03 -16.05 -1.49
CA LEU A 202 -7.39 -15.86 -0.19
C LEU A 202 -7.45 -14.39 0.24
N CYS A 203 -7.18 -13.47 -0.68
CA CYS A 203 -7.23 -12.04 -0.40
C CYS A 203 -8.65 -11.58 -0.06
N ALA A 204 -9.68 -12.03 -0.79
CA ALA A 204 -11.07 -11.76 -0.47
C ALA A 204 -11.44 -12.30 0.92
N ALA A 205 -11.09 -13.56 1.21
CA ALA A 205 -11.38 -14.22 2.48
C ALA A 205 -10.74 -13.53 3.69
N ARG A 206 -9.53 -12.97 3.52
CA ARG A 206 -8.77 -12.29 4.58
C ARG A 206 -8.98 -10.77 4.60
N GLY A 207 -9.81 -10.21 3.73
CA GLY A 207 -9.97 -8.76 3.60
C GLY A 207 -8.70 -8.03 3.15
N VAL A 208 -7.77 -8.74 2.49
CA VAL A 208 -6.55 -8.16 1.93
C VAL A 208 -6.92 -7.35 0.71
N ARG A 209 -6.43 -6.12 0.67
CA ARG A 209 -6.62 -5.20 -0.44
C ARG A 209 -5.75 -5.63 -1.62
N TYR A 210 -6.38 -6.16 -2.65
CA TYR A 210 -5.73 -6.84 -3.77
C TYR A 210 -6.27 -6.36 -5.12
N ALA A 211 -5.36 -6.21 -6.08
CA ALA A 211 -5.65 -5.93 -7.47
C ALA A 211 -4.92 -6.91 -8.38
N ASN A 212 -5.65 -7.64 -9.22
CA ASN A 212 -5.08 -8.45 -10.28
C ASN A 212 -5.19 -7.72 -11.62
N LEU A 213 -4.06 -7.51 -12.30
CA LEU A 213 -4.02 -6.95 -13.65
C LEU A 213 -3.88 -8.07 -14.68
N GLU A 214 -4.99 -8.34 -15.36
CA GLU A 214 -5.09 -9.32 -16.44
C GLU A 214 -4.93 -8.64 -17.79
N CYS A 215 -4.01 -9.14 -18.61
CA CYS A 215 -3.80 -8.66 -19.98
C CYS A 215 -3.63 -9.83 -20.96
N ALA A 216 -4.00 -9.61 -22.22
CA ALA A 216 -3.69 -10.58 -23.27
C ALA A 216 -2.17 -10.74 -23.44
N LEU A 217 -1.69 -11.98 -23.57
CA LEU A 217 -0.27 -12.25 -23.85
C LEU A 217 0.21 -11.48 -25.09
N GLY A 218 1.35 -10.78 -24.97
CA GLY A 218 1.95 -9.97 -26.03
C GLY A 218 1.65 -8.45 -25.96
N ASP A 219 0.68 -8.00 -25.15
CA ASP A 219 0.35 -6.57 -24.99
C ASP A 219 1.24 -5.88 -23.93
N LEU A 220 2.54 -5.77 -24.20
CA LEU A 220 3.50 -5.20 -23.24
C LEU A 220 3.20 -3.75 -22.89
N GLU A 221 3.02 -2.90 -23.91
CA GLU A 221 2.79 -1.47 -23.68
C GLU A 221 1.42 -1.21 -23.06
N GLY A 222 0.36 -1.95 -23.46
CA GLY A 222 -0.94 -1.84 -22.83
C GLY A 222 -0.95 -2.34 -21.37
N GLN A 223 -0.15 -3.36 -21.03
CA GLN A 223 -0.02 -3.80 -19.64
C GLN A 223 0.73 -2.76 -18.78
N LYS A 224 1.79 -2.14 -19.33
CA LYS A 224 2.51 -1.05 -18.66
C LYS A 224 1.63 0.19 -18.47
N GLU A 225 0.84 0.56 -19.47
CA GLU A 225 -0.10 1.68 -19.38
C GLU A 225 -1.11 1.46 -18.24
N ARG A 226 -1.71 0.27 -18.18
CA ARG A 226 -2.67 -0.12 -17.14
C ARG A 226 -2.06 -0.13 -15.76
N LEU A 227 -0.84 -0.68 -15.61
CA LEU A 227 -0.14 -0.62 -14.32
C LEU A 227 0.15 0.82 -13.90
N ARG A 228 0.66 1.68 -14.80
CA ARG A 228 0.90 3.09 -14.48
C ARG A 228 -0.38 3.84 -14.13
N TRP A 229 -1.49 3.53 -14.80
CA TRP A 229 -2.79 4.09 -14.48
C TRP A 229 -3.25 3.64 -13.09
N LEU A 230 -3.18 2.35 -12.78
CA LEU A 230 -3.52 1.81 -11.46
C LEU A 230 -2.72 2.52 -10.36
N MET A 231 -1.41 2.70 -10.55
CA MET A 231 -0.51 3.37 -9.60
C MET A 231 -0.72 4.89 -9.46
N ARG A 232 -1.49 5.48 -10.37
CA ARG A 232 -1.88 6.89 -10.33
C ARG A 232 -3.19 7.08 -9.59
N VAL A 233 -4.15 6.18 -9.81
CA VAL A 233 -5.51 6.30 -9.27
C VAL A 233 -5.67 5.65 -7.90
N MET A 234 -4.95 4.55 -7.64
CA MET A 234 -5.10 3.82 -6.39
C MET A 234 -4.34 4.50 -5.25
N PRO A 235 -4.98 4.71 -4.09
CA PRO A 235 -4.24 5.11 -2.91
C PRO A 235 -3.24 4.01 -2.55
N ARG A 236 -2.01 4.40 -2.17
CA ARG A 236 -0.93 3.45 -1.81
C ARG A 236 -1.29 2.62 -0.58
N THR A 237 -2.02 3.23 0.35
CA THR A 237 -2.57 2.61 1.56
C THR A 237 -3.96 3.18 1.81
N ARG A 238 -4.87 2.39 2.38
CA ARG A 238 -6.12 2.86 2.98
C ARG A 238 -6.05 2.80 4.50
N ILE A 239 -6.41 3.89 5.17
CA ILE A 239 -6.49 3.97 6.62
C ILE A 239 -7.96 4.16 6.98
N PRO A 240 -8.60 3.25 7.74
CA PRO A 240 -10.02 3.36 8.05
C PRO A 240 -10.38 4.70 8.69
N GLY A 241 -11.40 5.37 8.14
CA GLY A 241 -11.87 6.68 8.59
C GLY A 241 -11.05 7.86 8.05
N TYR A 242 -10.05 7.62 7.19
CA TYR A 242 -9.22 8.66 6.60
C TYR A 242 -9.01 8.48 5.10
N THR A 243 -8.85 9.62 4.42
CA THR A 243 -8.48 9.70 3.02
C THR A 243 -7.15 10.45 2.85
N ALA A 244 -6.22 9.84 2.12
CA ALA A 244 -4.95 10.46 1.78
C ALA A 244 -5.08 11.39 0.58
N HIS A 245 -4.43 12.56 0.64
CA HIS A 245 -4.40 13.56 -0.41
C HIS A 245 -2.97 14.03 -0.69
N ALA A 246 -2.74 14.54 -1.90
CA ALA A 246 -1.45 15.02 -2.38
C ALA A 246 -0.33 13.96 -2.26
N HIS A 247 0.87 14.35 -1.84
CA HIS A 247 2.09 13.55 -1.96
C HIS A 247 2.62 13.12 -0.58
N GLY A 248 2.28 11.91 -0.16
CA GLY A 248 2.80 11.33 1.07
C GLY A 248 2.51 9.84 1.12
N ILE A 249 3.39 9.09 1.78
CA ILE A 249 3.19 7.67 2.01
C ILE A 249 2.70 7.52 3.44
N TRP A 250 1.44 7.11 3.58
CA TRP A 250 0.80 6.85 4.85
C TRP A 250 0.69 5.34 5.08
N THR A 251 1.00 4.85 6.28
CA THR A 251 0.80 3.46 6.68
C THR A 251 0.12 3.39 8.04
N LEU A 252 -0.66 2.34 8.28
CA LEU A 252 -1.19 2.02 9.60
C LEU A 252 -0.62 0.67 10.03
N ASP A 253 0.08 0.66 11.15
CA ASP A 253 0.64 -0.57 11.73
C ASP A 253 0.53 -0.49 13.26
N ASP A 254 -0.01 -1.52 13.89
CA ASP A 254 -0.22 -1.60 15.36
C ASP A 254 -0.81 -0.32 15.99
N GLY A 255 -1.85 0.24 15.37
CA GLY A 255 -2.51 1.47 15.84
C GLY A 255 -1.70 2.76 15.64
N VAL A 256 -0.55 2.70 14.97
CA VAL A 256 0.31 3.84 14.64
C VAL A 256 0.16 4.20 13.17
N ILE A 257 -0.33 5.41 12.91
CA ILE A 257 -0.30 6.01 11.57
C ILE A 257 1.08 6.63 11.36
N THR A 258 1.80 6.20 10.34
CA THR A 258 3.11 6.78 9.96
C THR A 258 2.97 7.49 8.62
N GLY A 259 3.37 8.76 8.58
CA GLY A 259 3.51 9.56 7.35
C GLY A 259 4.99 9.72 6.98
N VAL A 260 5.32 9.45 5.72
CA VAL A 260 6.67 9.61 5.17
C VAL A 260 6.60 10.39 3.86
N SER A 261 7.53 11.32 3.68
CA SER A 261 7.70 12.07 2.43
C SER A 261 7.90 11.13 1.22
N ASP A 262 7.12 11.30 0.15
CA ASP A 262 7.25 10.50 -1.07
C ASP A 262 8.41 11.00 -1.93
N HIS A 263 9.54 10.30 -1.94
CA HIS A 263 10.70 10.72 -2.73
C HIS A 263 10.49 10.65 -4.24
N SER A 264 9.56 9.82 -4.72
CA SER A 264 9.24 9.73 -6.14
C SER A 264 8.28 10.81 -6.61
N ARG A 265 7.55 11.43 -5.67
CA ARG A 265 6.62 12.54 -5.90
C ARG A 265 6.82 13.58 -4.81
N PRO A 266 7.81 14.49 -4.91
CA PRO A 266 8.07 15.46 -3.86
C PRO A 266 6.89 16.43 -3.72
N GLY A 267 6.58 16.80 -2.48
CA GLY A 267 5.48 17.68 -2.12
C GLY A 267 4.83 17.25 -0.81
N PRO A 268 3.97 18.08 -0.21
CA PRO A 268 3.31 17.74 1.04
C PRO A 268 2.26 16.65 0.83
N GLY A 269 2.08 15.83 1.85
CA GLY A 269 1.06 14.79 1.91
C GLY A 269 0.11 15.07 3.05
N TYR A 270 -1.18 14.80 2.83
CA TYR A 270 -2.22 15.01 3.82
C TYR A 270 -2.98 13.71 4.06
N LEU A 271 -3.39 13.48 5.30
CA LEU A 271 -4.32 12.43 5.67
C LEU A 271 -5.48 13.09 6.42
N LEU A 272 -6.66 13.17 5.80
CA LEU A 272 -7.82 13.85 6.36
C LEU A 272 -8.87 12.83 6.81
N THR A 273 -9.61 13.14 7.87
CA THR A 273 -10.78 12.34 8.26
C THR A 273 -11.83 12.35 7.15
N ASP A 274 -12.51 11.21 6.97
CA ASP A 274 -13.65 11.11 6.04
C ASP A 274 -14.83 11.97 6.52
N GLU A 275 -14.93 12.22 7.82
CA GLU A 275 -15.96 13.05 8.45
C GLU A 275 -15.48 14.50 8.70
N GLU A 276 -16.43 15.42 8.82
CA GLU A 276 -16.20 16.81 9.23
C GLU A 276 -16.76 17.08 10.62
N TYR A 277 -16.13 18.01 11.32
CA TYR A 277 -16.41 18.36 12.71
C TYR A 277 -16.61 19.87 12.85
N THR A 278 -17.54 20.27 13.72
CA THR A 278 -17.72 21.65 14.19
C THR A 278 -16.94 21.84 15.49
N ASP A 279 -17.62 21.77 16.64
CA ASP A 279 -17.01 21.84 17.96
C ASP A 279 -16.56 20.43 18.39
N PHE A 280 -15.30 20.30 18.79
CA PHE A 280 -14.71 19.03 19.18
C PHE A 280 -13.48 19.20 20.07
N ARG A 281 -13.17 18.13 20.80
CA ARG A 281 -11.87 17.90 21.44
C ARG A 281 -11.14 16.78 20.71
N LEU A 282 -9.89 17.04 20.34
CA LEU A 282 -8.97 16.11 19.74
C LEU A 282 -7.83 15.84 20.72
N GLU A 283 -7.67 14.58 21.09
CA GLU A 283 -6.51 14.08 21.83
C GLU A 283 -5.71 13.16 20.92
N LEU A 284 -4.38 13.30 20.89
CA LEU A 284 -3.51 12.40 20.14
C LEU A 284 -2.08 12.41 20.68
N ASP A 285 -1.36 11.33 20.43
CA ASP A 285 0.10 11.30 20.57
C ASP A 285 0.75 11.48 19.20
N PHE A 286 1.81 12.28 19.13
CA PHE A 286 2.63 12.44 17.93
C PHE A 286 4.12 12.23 18.20
N TRP A 287 4.82 11.75 17.18
CA TRP A 287 6.29 11.63 17.14
C TRP A 287 6.76 12.24 15.82
N ILE A 288 7.85 13.00 15.85
CA ILE A 288 8.44 13.60 14.64
C ILE A 288 9.95 13.35 14.61
N SER A 289 10.47 13.03 13.44
CA SER A 289 11.91 12.86 13.21
C SER A 289 12.66 14.16 13.47
N LYS A 290 13.92 14.07 13.90
CA LYS A 290 14.81 15.23 14.01
C LYS A 290 14.83 16.13 12.77
N GLY A 291 14.66 17.44 12.96
CA GLY A 291 14.57 18.45 11.91
C GLY A 291 13.28 18.36 11.07
N GLY A 292 12.28 17.65 11.57
CA GLY A 292 11.06 17.33 10.84
C GLY A 292 9.99 18.40 10.95
N ASN A 293 9.13 18.47 9.92
CA ASN A 293 7.98 19.36 9.86
C ASN A 293 6.70 18.59 9.53
N SER A 294 5.67 18.84 10.33
CA SER A 294 4.32 18.30 10.18
C SER A 294 3.33 19.29 10.80
N GLY A 295 2.05 18.90 10.84
CA GLY A 295 0.99 19.67 11.44
C GLY A 295 -0.30 18.88 11.55
N VAL A 296 -1.15 19.33 12.46
CA VAL A 296 -2.52 18.85 12.63
C VAL A 296 -3.46 19.93 12.13
N TYR A 297 -4.23 19.63 11.08
CA TYR A 297 -5.26 20.52 10.58
C TYR A 297 -6.55 20.36 11.38
N VAL A 298 -7.13 21.49 11.77
CA VAL A 298 -8.44 21.54 12.42
C VAL A 298 -9.44 22.28 11.53
N ARG A 299 -10.61 21.68 11.33
CA ARG A 299 -11.70 22.20 10.51
C ARG A 299 -11.29 22.53 9.07
N GLN A 300 -10.45 21.68 8.47
CA GLN A 300 -10.07 21.82 7.06
C GLN A 300 -11.24 21.36 6.18
N PRO A 301 -11.84 22.25 5.35
CA PRO A 301 -12.95 21.83 4.49
C PRO A 301 -12.54 20.71 3.55
N LEU A 302 -13.41 19.68 3.44
CA LEU A 302 -13.22 18.63 2.44
C LEU A 302 -13.51 19.20 1.06
N ARG A 303 -12.50 19.14 0.18
CA ARG A 303 -12.60 19.51 -1.23
C ARG A 303 -11.86 18.51 -2.10
N LYS A 304 -12.05 18.58 -3.43
CA LYS A 304 -11.22 17.82 -4.37
C LYS A 304 -9.78 18.38 -4.34
N PHE A 305 -8.94 17.83 -3.46
CA PHE A 305 -7.51 18.10 -3.49
C PHE A 305 -6.94 17.54 -4.80
N SER A 306 -6.28 18.41 -5.56
CA SER A 306 -5.64 18.01 -6.80
C SER A 306 -4.59 16.91 -6.56
N ILE A 307 -4.58 15.90 -7.43
CA ILE A 307 -3.57 14.84 -7.46
C ILE A 307 -2.16 15.37 -7.73
N ARG A 308 -2.03 16.63 -8.16
CA ARG A 308 -0.74 17.30 -8.39
C ARG A 308 -0.18 17.94 -7.11
N GLY A 309 -0.95 18.01 -6.01
CA GLY A 309 -0.51 18.57 -4.73
C GLY A 309 -0.34 20.10 -4.73
N ASP A 310 -0.92 20.78 -5.72
CA ASP A 310 -0.94 22.25 -5.85
C ASP A 310 -1.99 22.92 -4.96
N GLU A 311 -3.05 22.21 -4.56
CA GLU A 311 -3.93 22.64 -3.48
C GLU A 311 -3.37 22.19 -2.12
N ARG A 312 -2.99 23.14 -1.26
CA ARG A 312 -2.61 22.84 0.13
C ARG A 312 -3.77 23.12 1.08
N ALA A 313 -3.78 22.40 2.20
CA ALA A 313 -4.63 22.72 3.34
C ALA A 313 -4.22 24.07 3.97
N ALA A 314 -5.16 24.71 4.69
CA ALA A 314 -4.97 25.99 5.39
C ALA A 314 -4.39 27.15 4.54
N GLN A 315 -4.74 27.24 3.26
CA GLN A 315 -4.26 28.33 2.39
C GLN A 315 -5.27 29.45 2.16
N ARG A 316 -6.57 29.12 2.18
CA ARG A 316 -7.64 30.10 1.90
C ARG A 316 -8.11 30.73 3.22
N PRO A 317 -8.58 31.98 3.23
CA PRO A 317 -9.14 32.61 4.43
C PRO A 317 -10.31 31.85 5.07
N THR A 318 -10.95 30.96 4.31
CA THR A 318 -12.07 30.10 4.73
C THR A 318 -11.65 28.66 5.04
N ASP A 319 -10.36 28.34 4.92
CA ASP A 319 -9.84 27.02 5.27
C ASP A 319 -9.73 26.87 6.80
N GLY A 320 -9.47 25.64 7.22
CA GLY A 320 -9.10 25.34 8.60
C GLY A 320 -7.75 25.92 8.98
N HIS A 321 -7.33 25.66 10.21
CA HIS A 321 -6.03 26.08 10.71
C HIS A 321 -5.10 24.89 10.91
N GLU A 322 -3.80 25.13 10.77
CA GLU A 322 -2.74 24.18 11.09
C GLU A 322 -2.23 24.43 12.50
N ILE A 323 -2.24 23.39 13.32
CA ILE A 323 -1.55 23.32 14.60
C ILE A 323 -0.19 22.68 14.34
N GLN A 324 0.84 23.51 14.39
CA GLN A 324 2.16 23.18 13.88
C GLN A 324 2.83 22.06 14.67
N ILE A 325 3.59 21.19 14.01
CA ILE A 325 4.55 20.25 14.62
C ILE A 325 5.91 20.52 13.98
N ASP A 326 6.70 21.40 14.62
CA ASP A 326 8.05 21.75 14.19
C ASP A 326 8.79 22.39 15.38
N TYR A 327 9.91 21.80 15.81
CA TYR A 327 10.72 22.35 16.91
C TYR A 327 11.87 23.25 16.43
N ASN A 328 11.90 23.58 15.15
CA ASN A 328 13.02 24.26 14.49
C ASN A 328 12.61 25.56 13.76
N ASP A 329 11.31 25.87 13.62
CA ASP A 329 10.83 27.13 13.05
C ASP A 329 10.57 28.20 14.15
N PRO A 330 11.41 29.24 14.30
CA PRO A 330 11.23 30.28 15.31
C PRO A 330 9.98 31.16 15.11
N LYS A 331 9.35 31.08 13.93
CA LYS A 331 8.09 31.75 13.65
C LYS A 331 6.90 30.90 14.05
N ASN A 332 7.00 29.59 13.86
CA ASN A 332 5.92 28.63 14.09
C ASN A 332 6.47 27.39 14.80
N TYR A 333 6.76 27.49 16.10
CA TYR A 333 7.10 26.30 16.87
C TYR A 333 5.87 25.40 17.07
N THR A 334 6.12 24.14 17.39
CA THR A 334 5.12 23.16 17.85
C THR A 334 4.10 23.81 18.80
N GLY A 335 2.81 23.68 18.47
CA GLY A 335 1.69 24.30 19.18
C GLY A 335 1.29 25.70 18.67
N ALA A 336 2.00 26.26 17.68
CA ALA A 336 1.55 27.45 16.96
C ALA A 336 0.25 27.16 16.21
N VAL A 337 -0.62 28.17 16.12
CA VAL A 337 -1.57 28.28 15.02
C VAL A 337 -0.80 28.91 13.86
N TYR A 338 -0.44 28.10 12.86
CA TYR A 338 0.57 28.45 11.86
C TYR A 338 0.29 29.79 11.16
N ASN A 339 1.26 30.72 11.21
CA ASN A 339 1.19 32.11 10.73
C ASN A 339 0.14 33.02 11.38
N PHE A 340 -0.57 32.58 12.42
CA PHE A 340 -1.57 33.39 13.15
C PHE A 340 -1.19 33.66 14.59
N ALA A 341 -0.76 32.64 15.35
CA ALA A 341 -0.47 32.77 16.77
C ALA A 341 0.68 31.86 17.20
N LYS A 342 1.77 32.47 17.71
CA LYS A 342 2.90 31.74 18.30
C LYS A 342 2.48 31.05 19.60
N PRO A 343 3.07 29.89 19.94
CA PRO A 343 2.84 29.31 21.25
C PRO A 343 3.48 30.21 22.33
N SER A 344 2.85 30.30 23.49
CA SER A 344 3.36 31.05 24.64
C SER A 344 4.65 30.44 25.21
N LYS A 345 4.86 29.14 24.98
CA LYS A 345 6.04 28.35 25.33
C LYS A 345 6.12 27.12 24.44
N VAL A 346 7.35 26.64 24.20
CA VAL A 346 7.59 25.41 23.44
C VAL A 346 7.73 24.26 24.43
N VAL A 347 6.94 23.21 24.25
CA VAL A 347 6.89 22.03 25.12
C VAL A 347 7.03 20.78 24.26
N GLY A 348 7.79 19.81 24.73
CA GLY A 348 8.04 18.55 24.01
C GLY A 348 9.40 18.52 23.27
N GLY A 349 9.53 17.62 22.30
CA GLY A 349 10.72 17.54 21.45
C GLY A 349 10.61 16.51 20.32
N GLU A 350 11.69 16.40 19.56
CA GLU A 350 11.84 15.48 18.43
C GLU A 350 12.30 14.09 18.90
N ASP A 351 12.18 13.09 18.02
CA ASP A 351 12.57 11.70 18.24
C ASP A 351 11.94 11.05 19.50
N ARG A 352 10.82 11.62 19.99
CA ARG A 352 10.04 11.11 21.11
C ARG A 352 8.55 11.37 20.94
N TRP A 353 7.74 10.60 21.66
CA TRP A 353 6.30 10.83 21.73
C TRP A 353 5.98 12.08 22.56
N ASN A 354 5.08 12.89 22.02
CA ASN A 354 4.46 14.05 22.65
C ASN A 354 2.94 13.89 22.58
N HIS A 355 2.21 14.62 23.40
CA HIS A 355 0.76 14.56 23.49
C HIS A 355 0.15 15.92 23.15
N TYR A 356 -0.87 15.93 22.29
CA TYR A 356 -1.71 17.09 22.01
C TYR A 356 -3.11 16.91 22.59
N GLU A 357 -3.59 17.98 23.23
CA GLU A 357 -5.01 18.23 23.47
C GLU A 357 -5.39 19.50 22.69
N ILE A 358 -6.28 19.37 21.72
CA ILE A 358 -6.76 20.48 20.89
C ILE A 358 -8.27 20.60 21.06
N GLU A 359 -8.75 21.74 21.54
CA GLU A 359 -10.17 22.02 21.70
C GLU A 359 -10.59 23.11 20.71
N CYS A 360 -11.53 22.78 19.82
CA CYS A 360 -12.15 23.71 18.89
C CYS A 360 -13.58 23.99 19.37
N ALA A 361 -13.88 25.23 19.76
CA ALA A 361 -15.19 25.64 20.27
C ALA A 361 -15.57 27.03 19.73
N GLY A 362 -16.64 27.13 18.94
CA GLY A 362 -17.00 28.37 18.27
C GLY A 362 -15.86 28.91 17.41
N THR A 363 -15.36 30.11 17.69
CA THR A 363 -14.19 30.71 16.99
C THR A 363 -12.87 30.47 17.70
N ARG A 364 -12.86 29.67 18.77
CA ARG A 364 -11.70 29.45 19.64
C ARG A 364 -11.03 28.11 19.37
N VAL A 365 -9.70 28.11 19.35
CA VAL A 365 -8.85 26.92 19.36
C VAL A 365 -7.88 27.02 20.53
N ILE A 366 -7.98 26.07 21.45
CA ILE A 366 -7.07 25.90 22.57
C ILE A 366 -6.13 24.76 22.23
N VAL A 367 -4.82 24.96 22.42
CA VAL A 367 -3.80 23.93 22.22
C VAL A 367 -3.04 23.73 23.51
N LYS A 368 -2.99 22.47 23.97
CA LYS A 368 -2.04 22.03 24.99
C LYS A 368 -1.08 21.01 24.40
N THR A 369 0.17 21.08 24.88
CA THR A 369 1.20 20.10 24.56
C THR A 369 1.73 19.51 25.86
N ASN A 370 1.72 18.18 25.99
CA ASN A 370 2.11 17.45 27.19
C ASN A 370 1.45 18.00 28.48
N GLY A 371 0.16 18.34 28.41
CA GLY A 371 -0.63 18.88 29.52
C GLY A 371 -0.47 20.39 29.79
N GLU A 372 0.46 21.06 29.13
CA GLU A 372 0.67 22.50 29.29
C GLU A 372 -0.07 23.31 28.24
N LEU A 373 -0.83 24.33 28.66
CA LEU A 373 -1.44 25.29 27.74
C LEU A 373 -0.36 26.08 26.99
N VAL A 374 -0.34 25.95 25.66
CA VAL A 374 0.62 26.64 24.78
C VAL A 374 -0.05 27.67 23.88
N ASN A 375 -1.34 27.53 23.56
CA ASN A 375 -2.05 28.48 22.70
C ASN A 375 -3.54 28.62 23.03
N ASP A 376 -4.08 29.83 22.87
CA ASP A 376 -5.50 30.18 23.02
C ASP A 376 -5.85 31.20 21.93
N PHE A 377 -6.21 30.68 20.75
CA PHE A 377 -6.51 31.47 19.56
C PHE A 377 -8.01 31.65 19.40
N ARG A 378 -8.49 32.84 18.99
CA ARG A 378 -9.93 33.19 18.99
C ARG A 378 -10.49 33.68 17.66
N GLU A 379 -9.67 33.70 16.62
CA GLU A 379 -10.02 34.25 15.31
C GLU A 379 -10.25 33.15 14.26
N VAL A 380 -10.69 31.96 14.67
CA VAL A 380 -11.02 30.89 13.72
C VAL A 380 -12.23 31.28 12.88
N ARG A 381 -12.05 31.19 11.56
CA ARG A 381 -13.09 31.52 10.57
C ARG A 381 -13.81 30.31 10.00
N SER A 382 -13.16 29.15 9.97
CA SER A 382 -13.79 27.91 9.50
C SER A 382 -14.71 27.33 10.59
N PRO A 383 -16.04 27.26 10.36
CA PRO A 383 -16.98 26.74 11.36
C PRO A 383 -17.00 25.21 11.40
N ARG A 384 -16.51 24.55 10.34
CA ARG A 384 -16.61 23.10 10.13
C ARG A 384 -15.53 22.61 9.17
N GLY A 385 -15.01 21.41 9.40
CA GLY A 385 -14.21 20.67 8.42
C GLY A 385 -13.58 19.42 9.03
N ALA A 386 -12.78 18.72 8.23
CA ALA A 386 -12.05 17.54 8.67
C ALA A 386 -10.93 17.87 9.67
N VAL A 387 -10.54 16.86 10.44
CA VAL A 387 -9.23 16.82 11.11
C VAL A 387 -8.22 16.23 10.14
N GLY A 388 -7.01 16.79 10.09
CA GLY A 388 -5.99 16.36 9.12
C GLY A 388 -4.60 16.24 9.70
N PHE A 389 -3.76 15.44 9.05
CA PHE A 389 -2.35 15.28 9.38
C PHE A 389 -1.47 15.56 8.17
N GLN A 390 -0.33 16.21 8.40
CA GLN A 390 0.61 16.57 7.33
C GLN A 390 1.88 15.70 7.37
N VAL A 391 2.47 15.45 6.21
CA VAL A 391 3.91 15.26 6.06
C VAL A 391 4.43 16.30 5.07
N HIS A 392 5.40 17.15 5.46
CA HIS A 392 5.73 18.38 4.73
C HIS A 392 6.39 18.13 3.35
N GLY A 393 7.18 17.07 3.22
CA GLY A 393 7.50 16.45 1.91
C GLY A 393 8.34 17.26 0.92
N GLN A 394 8.86 18.43 1.32
CA GLN A 394 9.75 19.25 0.50
C GLN A 394 11.22 18.86 0.70
N LYS A 395 11.98 18.77 -0.40
CA LYS A 395 13.44 18.50 -0.33
C LYS A 395 14.15 19.63 0.44
N PRO A 396 15.20 19.32 1.24
CA PRO A 396 15.85 18.03 1.41
C PRO A 396 15.23 17.14 2.51
N HIS A 397 14.10 17.55 3.10
CA HIS A 397 13.57 16.95 4.33
C HIS A 397 13.08 15.50 4.10
N ARG A 398 13.56 14.59 4.96
CA ARG A 398 13.11 13.19 5.04
C ARG A 398 12.18 13.06 6.24
N ASP A 399 11.10 13.82 6.22
CA ASP A 399 10.17 13.89 7.34
C ASP A 399 9.52 12.53 7.57
N VAL A 400 9.62 12.06 8.81
CA VAL A 400 8.82 10.95 9.31
C VAL A 400 8.02 11.48 10.49
N VAL A 401 6.70 11.38 10.37
CA VAL A 401 5.77 11.69 11.46
C VAL A 401 4.98 10.44 11.82
N ARG A 402 4.67 10.27 13.10
CA ARG A 402 3.80 9.20 13.57
C ARG A 402 2.72 9.76 14.48
N PHE A 403 1.54 9.18 14.38
CA PHE A 403 0.37 9.52 15.20
C PHE A 403 -0.23 8.25 15.78
N ARG A 404 -0.66 8.28 17.04
CA ARG A 404 -1.40 7.20 17.70
C ARG A 404 -2.36 7.76 18.75
N HIS A 405 -3.21 6.91 19.31
CA HIS A 405 -4.20 7.29 20.33
C HIS A 405 -5.06 8.51 19.90
N ILE A 406 -5.40 8.58 18.61
CA ILE A 406 -6.20 9.67 18.05
C ILE A 406 -7.66 9.49 18.50
N VAL A 407 -8.16 10.42 19.30
CA VAL A 407 -9.53 10.42 19.82
C VAL A 407 -10.15 11.78 19.51
N ILE A 408 -11.24 11.78 18.74
CA ILE A 408 -12.04 12.97 18.43
C ILE A 408 -13.40 12.85 19.12
N ARG A 409 -13.73 13.79 20.00
CA ARG A 409 -15.03 13.85 20.71
C ARG A 409 -15.75 15.14 20.33
N ARG A 410 -16.95 15.03 19.78
CA ARG A 410 -17.85 16.16 19.54
C ARG A 410 -18.28 16.76 20.89
N THR A 411 -18.41 18.08 20.97
CA THR A 411 -18.74 18.80 22.21
C THR A 411 -19.93 19.72 22.07
#